data_AF-A0A1V5K8J6-F1
#
_entry.id   AF-A0A1V5K8J6-F1
#
_cell.length_a   1.000
_cell.length_b   1.000
_cell.length_c   1.000
_cell.angle_alpha   90.00
_cell.angle_beta   90.00
_cell.angle_gamma   90.00
#
_symmetry.space_group_name_H-M   'P 1'
#
loop_
_entity.id
_entity.type
_entity.pdbx_description
1 polymer ?
#
loop_
_entity_poly.entity_id
_entity_poly.type
_entity_poly.pdbx_seq_one_letter_code
_entity_poly.pdbx_strand_id
1 'polypeptide(L)'
;MPFWSILESTHHVFGAVRTGLYGPPPQSIGRMVSALQTGRCLVSNGPFAQLWVDGRSSGETVLGSGGAVKIVASSSAHFGFLNRVELIIGDCQKKQEVLRLLAVPPACHHFEIELTDQVLPDRGYVRLQVMSDIGGRRCRCLTNPVYLDVKTV
;
A
#
# COMPACT_ATOMS: atom_id res chain seq x y z
N MET A 1 46.51 -13.30 -15.83
CA MET A 1 45.72 -13.13 -14.59
C MET A 1 44.93 -11.83 -14.73
N PRO A 2 43.65 -11.85 -15.17
CA PRO A 2 42.89 -10.61 -15.26
C PRO A 2 42.32 -10.25 -13.88
N PHE A 3 42.61 -9.03 -13.46
CA PHE A 3 41.99 -8.39 -12.30
C PHE A 3 40.56 -8.01 -12.66
N TRP A 4 39.58 -8.59 -11.97
CA TRP A 4 38.20 -8.12 -12.00
C TRP A 4 37.99 -7.23 -10.78
N SER A 5 37.90 -5.92 -10.99
CA SER A 5 37.36 -5.00 -9.99
C SER A 5 35.83 -5.06 -10.08
N ILE A 6 35.19 -5.63 -9.07
CA ILE A 6 33.74 -5.51 -8.88
C ILE A 6 33.49 -4.10 -8.33
N LEU A 7 32.80 -3.27 -9.11
CA LEU A 7 32.21 -2.04 -8.61
C LEU A 7 30.83 -2.41 -8.04
N GLU A 8 30.70 -2.55 -6.73
CA GLU A 8 29.39 -2.69 -6.10
C GLU A 8 28.62 -1.38 -6.25
N SER A 9 27.67 -1.38 -7.19
CA SER A 9 26.70 -0.31 -7.34
C SER A 9 25.61 -0.47 -6.28
N THR A 10 25.45 0.53 -5.41
CA THR A 10 24.36 0.60 -4.42
C THR A 10 22.97 0.79 -5.04
N HIS A 11 22.83 0.73 -6.37
CA HIS A 11 21.52 0.83 -7.03
C HIS A 11 20.66 -0.41 -6.84
N HIS A 12 21.24 -1.54 -6.42
CA HIS A 12 20.53 -2.80 -6.21
C HIS A 12 20.75 -3.31 -4.77
N VAL A 13 20.34 -2.52 -3.77
CA VAL A 13 20.31 -3.00 -2.38
C VAL A 13 19.14 -3.97 -2.20
N PHE A 14 19.40 -5.27 -2.38
CA PHE A 14 18.51 -6.32 -1.90
C PHE A 14 18.41 -6.22 -0.36
N GLY A 15 17.19 -6.20 0.19
CA GLY A 15 16.94 -6.14 1.63
C GLY A 15 16.51 -4.78 2.21
N ALA A 16 16.57 -3.69 1.43
CA ALA A 16 16.04 -2.39 1.88
C ALA A 16 14.49 -2.37 1.91
N VAL A 17 13.86 -3.17 1.05
CA VAL A 17 12.42 -3.32 0.92
C VAL A 17 11.98 -4.60 1.60
N ARG A 18 11.00 -4.50 2.50
CA ARG A 18 10.37 -5.60 3.23
C ARG A 18 8.95 -5.79 2.70
N THR A 19 8.56 -7.06 2.55
CA THR A 19 7.18 -7.43 2.25
C THR A 19 6.48 -7.80 3.55
N GLY A 20 5.45 -7.06 3.93
CA GLY A 20 4.58 -7.40 5.05
C GLY A 20 3.41 -8.27 4.58
N LEU A 21 2.96 -9.22 5.41
CA LEU A 21 1.77 -10.04 5.15
C LEU A 21 0.65 -9.64 6.11
N TYR A 22 -0.59 -9.55 5.61
CA TYR A 22 -1.77 -9.28 6.42
C TYR A 22 -2.38 -10.57 6.97
N GLY A 23 -2.51 -10.64 8.30
CA GLY A 23 -3.16 -11.74 9.00
C GLY A 23 -2.55 -12.02 10.37
N PRO A 24 -3.08 -13.00 11.12
CA PRO A 24 -2.44 -13.49 12.33
C PRO A 24 -1.03 -14.03 12.01
N PRO A 25 -0.10 -14.05 12.99
CA PRO A 25 1.25 -14.55 12.79
C PRO A 25 1.23 -15.91 12.06
N PRO A 26 1.96 -16.06 10.94
CA PRO A 26 1.91 -17.29 10.17
C PRO A 26 2.49 -18.42 11.00
N GLN A 27 1.65 -19.40 11.35
CA GLN A 27 2.05 -20.62 12.05
C GLN A 27 2.78 -21.61 11.12
N SER A 28 2.81 -21.33 9.81
CA SER A 28 3.48 -22.16 8.80
C SER A 28 3.80 -21.38 7.52
N ILE A 29 4.79 -21.87 6.76
CA ILE A 29 5.15 -21.35 5.42
C ILE A 29 3.94 -21.38 4.47
N GLY A 30 3.09 -22.42 4.56
CA GLY A 30 1.89 -22.53 3.72
C GLY A 30 0.94 -21.34 3.85
N ARG A 31 0.78 -20.80 5.08
CA ARG A 31 -0.02 -19.59 5.31
C ARG A 31 0.64 -18.32 4.77
N MET A 32 1.97 -18.25 4.79
CA MET A 32 2.69 -17.13 4.17
C MET A 32 2.52 -17.13 2.66
N VAL A 33 2.68 -18.30 2.03
CA VAL A 33 2.49 -18.49 0.59
C VAL A 33 1.05 -18.18 0.20
N SER A 34 0.05 -18.63 0.98
CA SER A 34 -1.35 -18.29 0.69
C SER A 34 -1.62 -16.80 0.82
N ALA A 35 -1.02 -16.10 1.79
CA ALA A 35 -1.18 -14.65 1.93
C ALA A 35 -0.58 -13.90 0.74
N LEU A 36 0.59 -14.33 0.24
CA LEU A 36 1.19 -13.81 -0.98
C LEU A 36 0.31 -14.06 -2.21
N GLN A 37 -0.18 -15.30 -2.37
CA GLN A 37 -1.06 -15.68 -3.48
C GLN A 37 -2.39 -14.91 -3.48
N THR A 38 -2.91 -14.60 -2.30
CA THR A 38 -4.18 -13.85 -2.13
C THR A 38 -3.99 -12.34 -2.12
N GLY A 39 -2.78 -11.84 -2.39
CA GLY A 39 -2.52 -10.39 -2.44
C GLY A 39 -2.67 -9.70 -1.08
N ARG A 40 -2.62 -10.44 0.03
CA ARG A 40 -2.65 -9.90 1.40
C ARG A 40 -1.25 -9.46 1.82
N CYS A 41 -0.63 -8.58 1.04
CA CYS A 41 0.71 -8.08 1.33
C CYS A 41 0.87 -6.59 1.04
N LEU A 42 1.93 -6.02 1.60
CA LEU A 42 2.40 -4.67 1.35
C LEU A 42 3.90 -4.70 1.09
N VAL A 43 4.40 -3.73 0.33
CA VAL A 43 5.82 -3.58 0.03
C VAL A 43 6.29 -2.25 0.60
N SER A 44 7.25 -2.27 1.53
CA SER A 44 7.70 -1.07 2.22
C SER A 44 9.20 -1.07 2.52
N ASN A 45 9.84 0.10 2.44
CA ASN A 45 11.19 0.32 2.99
C ASN A 45 11.20 1.32 4.17
N GLY A 46 10.05 1.52 4.81
CA GLY A 46 9.92 2.35 6.00
C GLY A 46 8.50 2.36 6.59
N PRO A 47 7.59 3.23 6.09
CA PRO A 47 6.27 3.38 6.66
C PRO A 47 5.41 2.12 6.48
N PHE A 48 4.41 1.96 7.31
CA PHE A 48 3.38 0.93 7.21
C PHE A 48 2.07 1.59 6.76
N ALA A 49 1.27 0.89 5.96
CA ALA A 49 0.01 1.44 5.48
C ALA A 49 -1.01 0.33 5.24
N GLN A 50 -2.22 0.49 5.76
CA GLN A 50 -3.38 -0.35 5.56
C GLN A 50 -4.51 0.42 4.87
N LEU A 51 -5.23 -0.29 4.02
CA LEU A 51 -6.36 0.21 3.26
C LEU A 51 -7.52 -0.78 3.41
N TRP A 52 -8.71 -0.23 3.69
CA TRP A 52 -9.97 -0.95 3.57
C TRP A 52 -10.95 -0.17 2.70
N VAL A 53 -11.74 -0.91 1.92
CA VAL A 53 -12.89 -0.40 1.17
C VAL A 53 -14.10 -1.23 1.56
N ASP A 54 -15.14 -0.59 2.10
CA ASP A 54 -16.36 -1.25 2.60
C ASP A 54 -16.07 -2.47 3.48
N GLY A 55 -15.07 -2.33 4.37
CA GLY A 55 -14.62 -3.39 5.28
C GLY A 55 -13.71 -4.46 4.69
N ARG A 56 -13.42 -4.44 3.37
CA ARG A 56 -12.49 -5.35 2.70
C ARG A 56 -11.09 -4.79 2.63
N SER A 57 -10.09 -5.63 2.90
CA SER A 57 -8.68 -5.26 2.95
C SER A 57 -7.94 -5.52 1.63
N SER A 58 -6.68 -5.06 1.54
CA SER A 58 -5.83 -5.27 0.36
C SER A 58 -5.76 -6.74 -0.07
N GLY A 59 -5.93 -6.97 -1.37
CA GLY A 59 -6.00 -8.29 -2.00
C GLY A 59 -7.41 -8.87 -2.10
N GLU A 60 -8.39 -8.29 -1.42
CA GLU A 60 -9.80 -8.73 -1.49
C GLU A 60 -10.59 -7.95 -2.55
N THR A 61 -11.79 -8.46 -2.86
CA THR A 61 -12.76 -7.85 -3.78
C THR A 61 -13.99 -7.37 -3.03
N VAL A 62 -14.42 -6.13 -3.31
CA VAL A 62 -15.70 -5.56 -2.91
C VAL A 62 -16.70 -5.80 -4.03
N LEU A 63 -17.89 -6.30 -3.68
CA LEU A 63 -18.99 -6.55 -4.62
C LEU A 63 -20.11 -5.54 -4.42
N GLY A 64 -20.35 -4.67 -5.41
CA GLY A 64 -21.39 -3.63 -5.39
C GLY A 64 -20.87 -2.22 -5.12
N SER A 65 -21.78 -1.25 -5.11
CA SER A 65 -21.50 0.19 -5.10
C SER A 65 -21.48 0.78 -3.68
N GLY A 66 -20.50 0.36 -2.88
CA GLY A 66 -20.16 1.10 -1.66
C GLY A 66 -19.16 2.23 -1.95
N GLY A 67 -18.55 2.76 -0.89
CA GLY A 67 -17.72 3.96 -0.98
C GLY A 67 -17.05 4.37 0.33
N ALA A 68 -17.11 3.53 1.37
CA ALA A 68 -16.41 3.79 2.62
C ALA A 68 -14.96 3.35 2.47
N VAL A 69 -14.02 4.29 2.59
CA VAL A 69 -12.58 4.02 2.50
C VAL A 69 -11.92 4.35 3.82
N LYS A 70 -11.37 3.34 4.50
CA LYS A 70 -10.57 3.52 5.71
C LYS A 70 -9.09 3.39 5.39
N ILE A 71 -8.30 4.32 5.89
CA ILE A 71 -6.86 4.37 5.68
C ILE A 71 -6.17 4.50 7.04
N VAL A 72 -5.17 3.66 7.25
CA VAL A 72 -4.26 3.78 8.41
C VAL A 72 -2.85 3.76 7.87
N ALA A 73 -2.05 4.76 8.20
CA ALA A 73 -0.64 4.85 7.87
C ALA A 73 0.17 5.16 9.13
N SER A 74 1.34 4.55 9.26
CA SER A 74 2.21 4.75 10.40
C SER A 74 3.67 4.72 10.00
N SER A 75 4.47 5.58 10.60
CA SER A 75 5.93 5.59 10.48
C SER A 75 6.53 5.62 11.88
N SER A 76 7.84 5.50 11.97
CA SER A 76 8.58 5.60 13.22
C SER A 76 9.63 6.71 13.14
N ALA A 77 10.20 7.08 14.28
CA ALA A 77 11.33 8.01 14.32
C ALA A 77 12.52 7.57 13.44
N HIS A 78 12.68 6.26 13.20
CA HIS A 78 13.74 5.72 12.34
C HIS A 78 13.47 5.93 10.84
N PHE A 79 12.20 6.08 10.45
CA PHE A 79 11.78 6.27 9.05
C PHE A 79 11.24 7.67 8.77
N GLY A 80 11.23 8.55 9.77
CA GLY A 80 10.81 9.94 9.67
C GLY A 80 9.29 10.14 9.71
N PHE A 81 8.87 11.37 9.49
CA PHE A 81 7.45 11.73 9.47
C PHE A 81 6.81 11.36 8.14
N LEU A 82 5.55 10.92 8.22
CA LEU A 82 4.66 10.81 7.07
C LEU A 82 4.50 12.20 6.45
N ASN A 83 4.65 12.29 5.14
CA ASN A 83 4.54 13.56 4.43
C ASN A 83 3.73 13.47 3.14
N ARG A 84 3.39 12.26 2.71
CA ARG A 84 2.54 12.03 1.55
C ARG A 84 1.72 10.77 1.76
N VAL A 85 0.40 10.89 1.61
CA VAL A 85 -0.53 9.76 1.58
C VAL A 85 -1.41 9.95 0.35
N GLU A 86 -1.37 8.98 -0.56
CA GLU A 86 -2.04 9.04 -1.86
C GLU A 86 -2.98 7.86 -2.00
N LEU A 87 -4.26 8.18 -2.17
CA LEU A 87 -5.26 7.22 -2.58
C LEU A 87 -5.30 7.16 -4.11
N ILE A 88 -5.14 5.97 -4.66
CA ILE A 88 -5.11 5.73 -6.10
C ILE A 88 -6.35 4.91 -6.45
N ILE A 89 -7.19 5.44 -7.33
CA ILE A 89 -8.44 4.82 -7.77
C ILE A 89 -8.31 4.52 -9.26
N GLY A 90 -8.28 3.24 -9.62
CA GLY A 90 -8.25 2.77 -11.01
C GLY A 90 -9.64 2.42 -11.50
N ASP A 91 -10.05 3.00 -12.63
CA ASP A 91 -11.27 2.66 -13.36
C ASP A 91 -10.90 1.80 -14.57
N CYS A 92 -11.28 0.52 -14.52
CA CYS A 92 -10.95 -0.45 -15.57
C CYS A 92 -11.74 -0.22 -16.86
N GLN A 93 -12.93 0.39 -16.77
CA GLN A 93 -13.75 0.69 -17.95
C GLN A 93 -13.17 1.88 -18.70
N LYS A 94 -12.79 2.94 -17.97
CA LYS A 94 -12.19 4.15 -18.55
C LYS A 94 -10.69 4.01 -18.83
N LYS A 95 -10.05 2.96 -18.29
CA LYS A 95 -8.60 2.71 -18.37
C LYS A 95 -7.77 3.88 -17.83
N GLN A 96 -8.18 4.40 -16.68
CA GLN A 96 -7.58 5.58 -16.06
C GLN A 96 -7.35 5.36 -14.57
N GLU A 97 -6.29 5.97 -14.03
CA GLU A 97 -6.07 6.09 -12.59
C GLU A 97 -6.24 7.55 -12.17
N VAL A 98 -6.98 7.78 -11.08
CA VAL A 98 -7.05 9.06 -10.40
C VAL A 98 -6.23 9.00 -9.12
N LEU A 99 -5.32 9.96 -8.97
CA LEU A 99 -4.52 10.17 -7.78
C LEU A 99 -5.18 11.22 -6.90
N ARG A 100 -5.48 10.86 -5.65
CA ARG A 100 -5.99 11.79 -4.64
C ARG A 100 -4.99 11.91 -3.50
N LEU A 101 -4.39 13.09 -3.38
CA LEU A 101 -3.52 13.43 -2.26
C LEU A 101 -4.37 13.73 -1.02
N LEU A 102 -4.05 13.08 0.10
CA LEU A 102 -4.70 13.33 1.38
C LEU A 102 -3.86 14.30 2.21
N ALA A 103 -4.54 15.22 2.90
CA ALA A 103 -3.88 16.20 3.76
C ALA A 103 -3.31 15.52 5.02
N VAL A 104 -1.99 15.36 5.07
CA VAL A 104 -1.28 14.80 6.22
C VAL A 104 -0.84 15.95 7.13
N PRO A 105 -1.12 15.90 8.44
CA PRO A 105 -0.61 16.90 9.37
C PRO A 105 0.93 16.98 9.36
N PRO A 106 1.53 18.15 9.61
CA PRO A 106 2.97 18.26 9.81
C PRO A 106 3.46 17.37 10.96
N ALA A 107 4.70 16.87 10.84
CA ALA A 107 5.34 16.03 11.87
C ALA A 107 4.49 14.81 12.30
N CYS A 108 3.74 14.23 11.37
CA CYS A 108 2.84 13.12 11.64
C CYS A 108 3.57 11.77 11.56
N HIS A 109 3.52 10.97 12.64
CA HIS A 109 3.94 9.57 12.60
C HIS A 109 2.78 8.59 12.42
N HIS A 110 1.54 9.00 12.71
CA HIS A 110 0.36 8.16 12.62
C HIS A 110 -0.79 8.94 11.98
N PHE A 111 -1.29 8.44 10.87
CA PHE A 111 -2.36 9.03 10.10
C PHE A 111 -3.49 8.02 9.96
N GLU A 112 -4.68 8.36 10.44
CA GLU A 112 -5.89 7.57 10.28
C GLU A 112 -6.99 8.48 9.75
N ILE A 113 -7.68 8.03 8.70
CA ILE A 113 -8.82 8.73 8.14
C ILE A 113 -9.84 7.72 7.62
N GLU A 114 -11.10 8.08 7.77
CA GLU A 114 -12.22 7.40 7.15
C GLU A 114 -12.91 8.38 6.21
N LEU A 115 -13.03 7.97 4.95
CA LEU A 115 -13.67 8.74 3.89
C LEU A 115 -14.98 8.03 3.57
N THR A 116 -16.11 8.67 3.87
CA THR A 116 -17.42 8.16 3.46
C THR A 116 -17.75 8.65 2.05
N ASP A 117 -18.70 7.97 1.40
CA ASP A 117 -19.32 8.41 0.14
C ASP A 117 -18.34 8.69 -1.00
N GLN A 118 -17.27 7.89 -1.08
CA GLN A 118 -16.33 7.98 -2.19
C GLN A 118 -16.99 7.53 -3.48
N VAL A 119 -16.87 8.34 -4.54
CA VAL A 119 -17.25 7.93 -5.89
C VAL A 119 -16.20 6.95 -6.40
N LEU A 120 -16.52 5.66 -6.30
CA LEU A 120 -15.70 4.56 -6.78
C LEU A 120 -16.27 4.02 -8.10
N PRO A 121 -15.43 3.51 -9.03
CA PRO A 121 -15.91 2.89 -10.25
C PRO A 121 -16.55 1.52 -9.98
N ASP A 122 -17.54 1.14 -10.79
CA ASP A 122 -18.19 -0.17 -10.71
C ASP A 122 -17.22 -1.35 -10.87
N ARG A 123 -16.20 -1.16 -11.72
CA ARG A 123 -15.11 -2.12 -11.95
C ARG A 123 -13.77 -1.42 -11.93
N GLY A 124 -12.91 -1.83 -11.01
CA GLY A 124 -11.69 -1.09 -10.76
C GLY A 124 -10.91 -1.60 -9.58
N TYR A 125 -10.09 -0.71 -9.02
CA TYR A 125 -9.38 -0.97 -7.80
C TYR A 125 -9.08 0.30 -7.03
N VAL A 126 -8.83 0.15 -5.73
CA VAL A 126 -8.32 1.20 -4.86
C VAL A 126 -7.02 0.71 -4.25
N ARG A 127 -5.94 1.50 -4.31
CA ARG A 127 -4.67 1.21 -3.64
C ARG A 127 -4.12 2.45 -2.96
N LEU A 128 -3.20 2.24 -2.04
CA LEU A 128 -2.64 3.31 -1.21
C LEU A 128 -1.12 3.36 -1.39
N GLN A 129 -0.60 4.58 -1.52
CA GLN A 129 0.83 4.88 -1.51
C GLN A 129 1.13 5.85 -0.37
N VAL A 130 2.11 5.52 0.46
CA VAL A 130 2.52 6.34 1.61
C VAL A 130 4.01 6.63 1.53
N MET A 131 4.41 7.86 1.82
CA MET A 131 5.81 8.27 1.90
C MET A 131 6.14 8.90 3.26
N SER A 132 7.40 8.70 3.67
CA SER A 132 8.02 9.40 4.78
C SER A 132 9.43 9.84 4.39
N ASP A 133 9.92 10.91 5.00
CA ASP A 133 11.28 11.41 4.78
C ASP A 133 12.04 11.52 6.11
N ILE A 134 13.31 11.07 6.11
CA ILE A 134 14.25 11.24 7.22
C ILE A 134 15.63 11.61 6.69
N GLY A 135 16.18 12.75 7.13
CA GLY A 135 17.55 13.15 6.78
C GLY A 135 17.86 13.14 5.28
N GLY A 136 16.90 13.52 4.44
CA GLY A 136 17.03 13.50 2.97
C GLY A 136 16.80 12.13 2.30
N ARG A 137 16.59 11.05 3.07
CA ARG A 137 16.20 9.74 2.57
C ARG A 137 14.68 9.61 2.54
N ARG A 138 14.17 9.22 1.37
CA ARG A 138 12.74 8.93 1.16
C ARG A 138 12.43 7.44 1.35
N CYS A 139 11.44 7.16 2.18
CA CYS A 139 10.85 5.85 2.36
C CYS A 139 9.43 5.82 1.77
N ARG A 140 8.99 4.65 1.32
CA ARG A 140 7.70 4.41 0.68
C ARG A 140 7.09 3.10 1.14
N CYS A 141 5.76 3.07 1.17
CA CYS A 141 4.94 1.90 1.35
C CYS A 141 3.88 1.87 0.24
N LEU A 142 3.74 0.71 -0.40
CA LEU A 142 2.72 0.44 -1.42
C LEU A 142 1.85 -0.71 -0.91
N THR A 143 0.53 -0.49 -0.89
CA THR A 143 -0.42 -1.57 -0.59
C THR A 143 -0.80 -2.29 -1.87
N ASN A 144 -1.16 -3.56 -1.74
CA ASN A 144 -1.94 -4.19 -2.79
C ASN A 144 -3.31 -3.52 -2.95
N PRO A 145 -3.91 -3.61 -4.14
CA PRO A 145 -5.22 -3.08 -4.40
C PRO A 145 -6.31 -3.83 -3.62
N VAL A 146 -7.37 -3.12 -3.27
CA VAL A 146 -8.71 -3.68 -3.06
C VAL A 146 -9.42 -3.61 -4.40
N TYR A 147 -9.92 -4.74 -4.90
CA TYR A 147 -10.59 -4.80 -6.19
C TYR A 147 -12.07 -4.46 -6.06
N LEU A 148 -12.62 -3.83 -7.09
CA LEU A 148 -14.03 -3.46 -7.18
C LEU A 148 -14.65 -4.23 -8.34
N ASP A 149 -15.77 -4.90 -8.08
CA ASP A 149 -16.58 -5.53 -9.12
C ASP A 149 -18.07 -5.41 -8.79
N VAL A 150 -18.89 -5.60 -9.82
CA VAL A 150 -20.34 -5.63 -9.70
C VAL A 150 -20.80 -7.00 -9.23
N LYS A 151 -21.87 -7.06 -8.42
CA LYS A 151 -22.55 -8.33 -8.17
C LYS A 151 -23.20 -8.79 -9.48
N THR A 152 -22.71 -9.88 -10.05
CA THR A 152 -23.44 -10.59 -11.10
C THR A 152 -24.68 -11.21 -10.46
N VAL A 153 -25.86 -10.77 -10.89
CA VAL A 153 -27.16 -11.36 -10.52
C VAL A 153 -27.38 -12.64 -11.31
#